data_AF-A0A2K3J1A6-F1
#
_entry.id   AF-A0A2K3J1A6-F1
#
_cell.length_a   1.000
_cell.length_b   1.000
_cell.length_c   1.000
_cell.angle_alpha   90.00
_cell.angle_beta   90.00
_cell.angle_gamma   90.00
#
_symmetry.space_group_name_H-M   'P 1'
#
loop_
_entity.id
_entity.type
_entity.pdbx_description
1 polymer ?
#
loop_
_entity_poly.entity_id
_entity_poly.type
_entity_poly.pdbx_seq_one_letter_code
_entity_poly.pdbx_strand_id
1 'polypeptide(L)'
;SSMGIRVAPETLRKQLELSGLQEYLELPYHKMIMNNKIPLSIGGGIGQERTYMLLLKKAHLGEVSVTVWPKQLKEICSKKNIHVLE
;
A
#
# COMPACT_ATOMS: atom_id res chain seq x y z
N SER A 1 -6.17 -5.95 2.62
CA SER A 1 -5.29 -6.43 1.53
C SER A 1 -5.65 -5.68 0.27
N SER A 2 -4.68 -5.41 -0.63
CA SER A 2 -4.93 -4.82 -1.95
C SER A 2 -4.18 -5.63 -3.01
N MET A 3 -4.91 -6.17 -3.98
CA MET A 3 -4.36 -7.10 -4.99
C MET A 3 -5.08 -6.93 -6.32
N GLY A 4 -4.50 -7.49 -7.39
CA GLY A 4 -5.16 -7.57 -8.69
C GLY A 4 -4.28 -8.19 -9.76
N ILE A 5 -4.92 -8.56 -10.87
CA ILE A 5 -4.25 -8.84 -12.14
C ILE A 5 -3.56 -7.55 -12.58
N ARG A 6 -2.28 -7.65 -12.97
CA ARG A 6 -1.51 -6.48 -13.37
C ARG A 6 -1.91 -6.01 -14.76
N VAL A 7 -1.76 -4.71 -14.98
CA VAL A 7 -2.10 -4.05 -16.24
C VAL A 7 -1.31 -4.67 -17.40
N ALA A 8 -2.00 -4.82 -18.52
CA ALA A 8 -1.45 -5.16 -19.82
C ALA A 8 -1.24 -3.87 -20.65
N PRO A 9 -0.50 -3.89 -21.78
CA PRO A 9 -0.15 -2.69 -22.53
C PRO A 9 -1.34 -1.77 -22.87
N GLU A 10 -2.45 -2.35 -23.30
CA GLU A 10 -3.66 -1.63 -23.70
C GLU A 10 -4.39 -1.00 -22.49
N THR A 11 -4.47 -1.74 -21.38
CA THR A 11 -5.10 -1.24 -20.16
C THR A 11 -4.25 -0.21 -19.44
N LEU A 12 -2.91 -0.35 -19.48
CA LEU A 12 -1.97 0.64 -18.99
C LEU A 12 -2.12 1.97 -19.73
N ARG A 13 -2.10 1.94 -21.08
CA ARG A 13 -2.29 3.16 -21.89
C ARG A 13 -3.61 3.85 -21.56
N LYS A 14 -4.71 3.09 -21.50
CA LYS A 14 -6.04 3.62 -21.16
C LYS A 14 -6.07 4.25 -19.77
N GLN A 15 -5.46 3.61 -18.77
CA GLN A 15 -5.43 4.15 -17.40
C GLN A 15 -4.57 5.41 -17.29
N LEU A 16 -3.45 5.48 -18.00
CA LEU A 16 -2.62 6.69 -18.05
C LEU A 16 -3.35 7.86 -18.72
N GLU A 17 -4.09 7.61 -19.79
CA GLU A 17 -4.94 8.62 -20.42
C GLU A 17 -6.02 9.14 -19.45
N LEU A 18 -6.76 8.24 -18.80
CA LEU A 18 -7.78 8.60 -17.82
C LEU A 18 -7.20 9.37 -16.61
N SER A 19 -5.93 9.14 -16.29
CA SER A 19 -5.22 9.79 -15.18
C SER A 19 -4.47 11.06 -15.60
N GLY A 20 -4.43 11.38 -16.90
CA GLY A 20 -3.67 12.52 -17.44
C GLY A 20 -2.14 12.37 -17.34
N LEU A 21 -1.63 11.14 -17.38
CA LEU A 21 -0.20 10.79 -17.17
C LEU A 21 0.41 10.07 -18.39
N GLN A 22 -0.01 10.43 -19.61
CA GLN A 22 0.42 9.74 -20.83
C GLN A 22 1.94 9.82 -21.05
N GLU A 23 2.59 10.88 -20.56
CA GLU A 23 4.03 11.06 -20.60
C GLU A 23 4.81 9.97 -19.85
N TYR A 24 4.16 9.23 -18.94
CA TYR A 24 4.79 8.12 -18.22
C TYR A 24 5.11 6.93 -19.12
N LEU A 25 4.49 6.86 -20.31
CA LEU A 25 4.85 5.87 -21.33
C LEU A 25 6.32 5.99 -21.78
N GLU A 26 6.96 7.14 -21.55
CA GLU A 26 8.38 7.34 -21.86
C GLU A 26 9.33 6.72 -20.82
N LEU A 27 8.83 6.43 -19.62
CA LEU A 27 9.62 5.86 -18.53
C LEU A 27 10.04 4.41 -18.84
N PRO A 28 11.23 3.96 -18.40
CA PRO A 28 11.78 2.64 -18.75
C PRO A 28 10.84 1.48 -18.43
N TYR A 29 10.22 1.49 -17.25
CA TYR A 29 9.31 0.41 -16.82
C TYR A 29 8.07 0.32 -17.71
N HIS A 30 7.45 1.45 -18.04
CA HIS A 30 6.28 1.50 -18.91
C HIS A 30 6.64 1.06 -20.32
N LYS A 31 7.76 1.52 -20.88
CA LYS A 31 8.27 1.02 -22.17
C LYS A 31 8.48 -0.49 -22.18
N MET A 32 8.97 -1.08 -21.09
CA MET A 32 9.14 -2.52 -20.99
C MET A 32 7.79 -3.26 -21.00
N ILE A 33 6.77 -2.74 -20.30
CA ILE A 33 5.41 -3.29 -20.37
C ILE A 33 4.87 -3.17 -21.80
N MET A 34 4.93 -1.97 -22.40
CA MET A 34 4.42 -1.72 -23.75
C MET A 34 5.08 -2.61 -24.82
N ASN A 35 6.34 -2.97 -24.62
CA ASN A 35 7.09 -3.86 -25.51
C ASN A 35 7.05 -5.34 -25.08
N ASN A 36 6.12 -5.73 -24.20
CA ASN A 36 5.95 -7.11 -23.71
C ASN A 36 7.22 -7.75 -23.14
N LYS A 37 8.13 -6.95 -22.57
CA LYS A 37 9.37 -7.44 -21.93
C LYS A 37 9.15 -7.87 -20.47
N ILE A 38 7.97 -7.59 -19.91
CA ILE A 38 7.57 -7.99 -18.56
C ILE A 38 6.41 -8.98 -18.70
N PRO A 39 6.45 -10.15 -18.02
CA PRO A 39 5.39 -11.13 -18.10
C PRO A 39 4.10 -10.62 -17.44
N LEU A 40 2.97 -11.10 -17.95
CA LEU A 40 1.67 -10.93 -17.29
C LEU A 40 1.72 -11.58 -15.91
N SER A 41 1.11 -10.93 -14.93
CA SER A 41 1.15 -11.39 -13.54
C SER A 41 -0.10 -11.00 -12.77
N ILE A 42 -0.29 -11.67 -11.64
CA ILE A 42 -1.21 -11.28 -10.57
C ILE A 42 -0.38 -11.07 -9.32
N GLY A 43 -0.71 -10.04 -8.54
CA GLY A 43 -0.01 -9.80 -7.29
C GLY A 43 -0.75 -8.87 -6.36
N GLY A 44 -0.19 -8.67 -5.17
CA GLY A 44 -0.78 -7.81 -4.16
C GLY A 44 0.10 -7.67 -2.93
N GLY A 45 -0.43 -6.95 -1.94
CA GLY A 45 0.22 -6.75 -0.65
C GLY A 45 -0.75 -6.99 0.51
N ILE A 46 -0.22 -7.62 1.55
CA ILE A 46 -0.89 -7.83 2.83
C ILE A 46 -0.22 -6.90 3.85
N GLY A 47 -0.98 -6.00 4.47
CA GLY A 47 -0.44 -5.08 5.47
C GLY A 47 -0.14 -5.83 6.76
N GLN A 48 1.14 -6.03 7.06
CA GLN A 48 1.60 -6.87 8.17
C GLN A 48 1.06 -6.39 9.52
N GLU A 49 1.20 -5.11 9.84
CA GLU A 49 0.78 -4.51 11.10
C GLU A 49 -0.75 -4.54 11.24
N ARG A 50 -1.47 -4.29 10.14
CA ARG A 50 -2.94 -4.39 10.13
C ARG A 50 -3.40 -5.82 10.37
N THR A 51 -2.69 -6.79 9.81
CA THR A 51 -2.95 -8.22 10.07
C THR A 51 -2.68 -8.56 11.53
N TYR A 52 -1.56 -8.11 12.12
CA TYR A 52 -1.26 -8.35 13.54
C TYR A 52 -2.27 -7.68 14.47
N MET A 53 -2.62 -6.42 14.21
CA MET A 53 -3.61 -5.69 14.98
C MET A 53 -4.96 -6.41 14.98
N LEU A 54 -5.38 -6.94 13.82
CA LEU A 54 -6.60 -7.73 13.69
C LEU A 54 -6.52 -9.06 14.48
N LEU A 55 -5.45 -9.84 14.30
CA LEU A 55 -5.28 -11.15 14.93
C LEU A 55 -5.16 -11.06 16.45
N LEU A 56 -4.43 -10.06 16.95
CA LEU A 56 -4.21 -9.82 18.37
C LEU A 56 -5.30 -8.95 19.01
N LYS A 57 -6.33 -8.57 18.24
CA LYS A 57 -7.44 -7.69 18.66
C LYS A 57 -6.97 -6.40 19.35
N LYS A 58 -5.91 -5.80 18.80
CA LYS A 58 -5.38 -4.52 19.28
C LYS A 58 -6.27 -3.36 18.83
N ALA A 59 -6.38 -2.35 19.68
CA ALA A 59 -7.20 -1.16 19.44
C ALA A 59 -6.46 -0.10 18.62
N HIS A 60 -5.13 -0.15 18.58
CA HIS A 60 -4.31 0.80 17.85
C HIS A 60 -3.11 0.14 17.15
N LEU A 61 -2.72 0.64 15.96
CA LEU A 61 -1.58 0.11 15.20
C LEU A 61 -0.26 0.18 15.99
N GLY A 62 -0.10 1.24 16.78
CA GLY A 62 1.07 1.40 17.64
C GLY A 62 1.25 0.32 18.71
N GLU A 63 0.27 -0.55 18.96
CA GLU A 63 0.44 -1.70 19.87
C GLU A 63 1.19 -2.88 19.22
N VAL A 64 1.38 -2.83 17.89
CA VAL A 64 2.03 -3.90 17.10
C VAL A 64 3.15 -3.37 16.20
N SER A 65 3.39 -2.06 16.17
CA SER A 65 4.45 -1.44 15.40
C SER A 65 5.12 -0.29 16.14
N VAL A 66 6.43 -0.20 15.99
CA VAL A 66 7.26 0.88 16.53
C VAL A 66 7.38 1.98 15.49
N THR A 67 6.75 3.12 15.75
CA THR A 67 6.78 4.28 14.85
C THR A 67 6.44 5.57 15.60
N VAL A 68 6.57 6.70 14.92
CA VAL A 68 6.25 8.01 15.48
C VAL A 68 4.75 8.23 15.52
N TRP A 69 4.24 8.58 16.70
CA TRP A 69 2.86 8.97 16.92
C TRP A 69 2.79 10.37 17.54
N PRO A 70 1.85 11.23 17.13
CA PRO A 70 1.64 12.52 17.76
C PRO A 70 1.37 12.38 19.26
N LYS A 71 1.85 13.34 20.05
CA LYS A 71 1.67 13.35 21.51
C LYS A 71 0.20 13.20 21.91
N GLN A 72 -0.69 13.89 21.20
CA GLN A 72 -2.14 13.83 21.43
C GLN A 72 -2.68 12.41 21.31
N LEU A 73 -2.17 11.63 20.35
CA LEU A 73 -2.61 10.24 20.14
C LEU A 73 -2.11 9.33 21.26
N LYS A 74 -0.85 9.49 21.68
CA LYS A 74 -0.27 8.77 22.83
C LYS A 74 -1.07 9.05 24.11
N GLU A 75 -1.44 10.31 24.35
CA GLU A 75 -2.27 10.70 25.50
C GLU A 75 -3.67 10.07 25.46
N ILE A 76 -4.33 10.05 24.29
CA ILE A 76 -5.64 9.39 24.12
C ILE A 76 -5.55 7.89 24.38
N CYS A 77 -4.52 7.23 23.83
CA CYS A 77 -4.29 5.80 23.99
C CYS A 77 -4.01 5.46 25.47
N SER A 78 -3.12 6.19 26.12
CA SER A 78 -2.78 5.99 27.54
C SER A 78 -4.01 6.11 28.44
N LYS A 79 -4.88 7.12 28.22
CA LYS A 79 -6.15 7.28 28.96
C LYS A 79 -7.12 6.10 28.79
N LYS A 80 -6.97 5.31 27.73
CA LYS A 80 -7.79 4.12 27.42
C LYS A 80 -7.07 2.80 27.71
N ASN A 81 -5.94 2.83 28.42
CA ASN A 81 -5.09 1.68 28.69
C ASN A 81 -4.60 0.96 27.41
N ILE A 82 -4.38 1.73 26.34
CA ILE A 82 -3.81 1.26 25.07
C ILE A 82 -2.31 1.60 25.10
N HIS A 83 -1.46 0.58 25.09
CA HIS A 83 -0.01 0.75 25.16
C HIS A 83 0.62 0.86 23.77
N VAL A 84 1.06 2.06 23.42
CA VAL A 84 1.75 2.34 22.16
C VAL A 84 3.25 2.07 22.33
N LEU A 85 3.83 1.26 21.44
CA LEU A 85 5.25 0.96 21.37
C LEU A 85 6.02 2.14 20.75
N GLU A 86 7.25 2.38 21.23
CA GLU A 86 8.12 3.50 20.84
C GLU A 86 9.53 3.03 20.46
#